data_AF-A0A7W0QJV3-F1
#
_entry.id   AF-A0A7W0QJV3-F1
#
_cell.length_a   1.000
_cell.length_b   1.000
_cell.length_c   1.000
_cell.angle_alpha   90.00
_cell.angle_beta   90.00
_cell.angle_gamma   90.00
#
_symmetry.space_group_name_H-M   'P 1'
#
loop_
_entity.id
_entity.type
_entity.pdbx_description
1 polymer ?
#
loop_
_entity_poly.entity_id
_entity_poly.type
_entity_poly.pdbx_seq_one_letter_code
_entity_poly.pdbx_strand_id
1 'polypeptide(L)'
;MSELEAHVRELARQVVRDELARHAPSWEWLSVEQAAELLGCSRKAIYSKLDRKALTAHRFDGRVYVSRRELDEAIRRAPAA
;
A
#
# COMPACT_ATOMS: atom_id res chain seq x y z
N MET A 1 -35.88 -11.16 15.77
CA MET A 1 -34.88 -11.20 14.69
C MET A 1 -34.47 -12.64 14.50
N SER A 2 -34.64 -13.16 13.29
CA SER A 2 -34.34 -14.56 12.94
C SER A 2 -32.83 -14.75 12.71
N GLU A 3 -32.29 -15.94 13.00
CA GLU A 3 -30.89 -16.30 12.69
C GLU A 3 -30.56 -16.08 11.21
N LEU A 4 -31.54 -16.28 10.32
CA LEU A 4 -31.40 -16.04 8.89
C LEU A 4 -31.17 -14.56 8.58
N GLU A 5 -31.89 -13.65 9.25
CA GLU A 5 -31.74 -12.21 9.06
C GLU A 5 -30.36 -11.73 9.52
N ALA A 6 -29.86 -12.28 10.64
CA ALA A 6 -28.54 -11.95 11.15
C ALA A 6 -27.43 -12.40 10.18
N HIS A 7 -27.56 -13.61 9.61
CA HIS A 7 -26.59 -14.14 8.65
C HIS A 7 -26.58 -13.34 7.34
N VAL A 8 -27.75 -13.01 6.79
CA VAL A 8 -27.87 -12.16 5.59
C VAL A 8 -27.26 -10.77 5.84
N ARG A 9 -27.44 -10.21 7.04
CA ARG A 9 -26.86 -8.92 7.41
C ARG A 9 -25.33 -8.97 7.51
N GLU A 10 -24.78 -10.08 7.99
CA GLU A 10 -23.34 -10.27 8.05
C GLU A 10 -22.73 -10.42 6.66
N LEU A 11 -23.34 -11.24 5.79
CA LEU A 11 -22.94 -11.35 4.38
C LEU A 11 -22.97 -10.00 3.68
N ALA A 12 -24.01 -9.19 3.89
CA ALA A 12 -24.09 -7.85 3.33
C ALA A 12 -22.93 -6.94 3.79
N ARG A 13 -22.56 -6.98 5.08
CA ARG A 13 -21.40 -6.23 5.60
C ARG A 13 -20.10 -6.68 4.94
N GLN A 14 -19.95 -7.99 4.75
CA GLN A 14 -18.76 -8.59 4.17
C GLN A 14 -18.59 -8.17 2.71
N VAL A 15 -19.67 -8.20 1.93
CA VAL A 15 -19.69 -7.71 0.54
C VAL A 15 -19.32 -6.23 0.47
N VAL A 16 -19.92 -5.39 1.33
CA VAL A 16 -19.60 -3.95 1.35
C VAL A 16 -18.12 -3.72 1.69
N ARG A 17 -17.58 -4.46 2.66
CA ARG A 17 -16.15 -4.38 3.03
C ARG A 17 -15.25 -4.74 1.85
N ASP A 18 -15.55 -5.84 1.18
CA ASP A 18 -14.75 -6.34 0.07
C ASP A 18 -14.79 -5.38 -1.13
N GLU A 19 -15.94 -4.76 -1.40
CA GLU A 19 -16.05 -3.74 -2.45
C GLU A 19 -15.31 -2.45 -2.08
N LEU A 20 -15.42 -1.99 -0.83
CA LEU A 20 -14.67 -0.83 -0.37
C LEU A 20 -13.16 -1.07 -0.46
N ALA A 21 -12.69 -2.28 -0.18
CA ALA A 21 -11.28 -2.63 -0.31
C ALA A 21 -10.84 -2.68 -1.79
N ARG A 22 -11.67 -3.24 -2.69
CA ARG A 22 -11.40 -3.29 -4.13
C ARG A 22 -11.32 -1.91 -4.77
N HIS A 23 -12.12 -0.96 -4.30
CA HIS A 23 -12.19 0.41 -4.81
C HIS A 23 -11.48 1.44 -3.92
N ALA A 24 -10.76 0.99 -2.89
CA ALA A 24 -10.02 1.89 -2.03
C ALA A 24 -9.07 2.74 -2.89
N PRO A 25 -9.08 4.08 -2.74
CA PRO A 25 -8.19 4.93 -3.51
C PRO A 25 -6.75 4.52 -3.19
N SER A 26 -6.05 3.95 -4.16
CA SER A 26 -4.62 3.79 -4.07
C SER A 26 -4.00 5.18 -4.25
N TRP A 27 -3.55 5.80 -3.16
CA TRP A 27 -2.69 6.97 -3.30
C TRP A 27 -1.42 6.52 -4.02
N GLU A 28 -1.26 7.00 -5.25
CA GLU A 28 -0.17 6.58 -6.13
C GLU A 28 1.20 7.00 -5.58
N TRP A 29 1.23 8.04 -4.76
CA TRP A 29 2.44 8.63 -4.20
C TRP A 29 2.45 8.50 -2.67
N LEU A 30 3.42 7.75 -2.17
CA LEU A 30 3.67 7.58 -0.74
C LEU A 30 4.85 8.44 -0.31
N SER A 31 4.81 9.02 0.88
CA SER A 31 6.01 9.62 1.47
C SER A 31 7.06 8.54 1.75
N VAL A 32 8.31 8.97 1.95
CA VAL A 32 9.39 8.06 2.35
C VAL A 32 9.08 7.37 3.68
N GLU A 33 8.48 8.07 4.65
CA GLU A 33 8.00 7.49 5.90
C GLU A 33 6.99 6.36 5.65
N GLN A 34 5.93 6.63 4.86
CA GLN A 34 4.88 5.65 4.58
C GLN A 34 5.42 4.42 3.84
N ALA A 35 6.34 4.62 2.90
CA ALA A 35 6.97 3.52 2.18
C ALA A 35 7.88 2.67 3.09
N ALA A 36 8.59 3.32 4.02
CA ALA A 36 9.44 2.64 4.99
C ALA A 36 8.61 1.76 5.94
N GLU A 37 7.49 2.30 6.45
CA GLU A 37 6.52 1.56 7.25
C GLU A 37 5.95 0.37 6.50
N LEU A 38 5.55 0.56 5.24
CA LEU A 38 4.99 -0.51 4.41
C LEU A 38 5.98 -1.67 4.20
N LEU A 39 7.25 -1.36 3.98
CA LEU A 39 8.30 -2.36 3.77
C LEU A 39 8.87 -2.93 5.08
N GLY A 40 8.47 -2.41 6.25
CA GLY A 40 9.09 -2.78 7.53
C GLY A 40 10.59 -2.46 7.56
N CYS A 41 11.02 -1.36 6.93
CA CYS A 41 12.42 -1.00 6.77
C CYS A 41 12.72 0.44 7.22
N SER A 42 14.00 0.82 7.26
CA SER A 42 14.38 2.20 7.58
C SER A 42 14.19 3.15 6.38
N ARG A 43 13.95 4.44 6.65
CA ARG A 43 13.95 5.50 5.61
C ARG A 43 15.24 5.50 4.77
N LYS A 44 16.39 5.19 5.40
CA LYS A 44 17.68 5.07 4.71
C LYS A 44 17.67 3.96 3.65
N ALA A 45 16.98 2.84 3.91
CA ALA A 45 16.82 1.78 2.93
C ALA A 45 15.98 2.22 1.73
N ILE A 46 14.93 3.03 1.96
CA ILE A 46 14.15 3.65 0.87
C ILE A 46 15.02 4.58 0.03
N TYR A 47 15.78 5.50 0.66
CA TYR A 47 16.71 6.36 -0.07
C TYR A 47 17.77 5.57 -0.84
N SER A 48 18.27 4.46 -0.29
CA SER A 48 19.20 3.58 -1.00
C SER A 48 18.56 2.93 -2.23
N LYS A 49 17.27 2.55 -2.17
CA LYS A 49 16.54 2.04 -3.33
C LYS A 49 16.32 3.13 -4.39
N LEU A 50 16.04 4.36 -3.97
CA LEU A 50 15.92 5.51 -4.89
C LEU A 50 17.26 5.85 -5.57
N ASP A 51 18.35 5.80 -4.82
CA ASP A 51 19.71 6.03 -5.32
C ASP A 51 20.10 4.98 -6.37
N ARG A 52 19.80 3.71 -6.08
CA ARG A 52 20.00 2.56 -6.99
C ARG A 52 19.01 2.51 -8.17
N LYS A 53 18.13 3.51 -8.32
CA LYS A 53 17.07 3.56 -9.36
C LYS A 53 16.12 2.34 -9.35
N ALA A 54 15.99 1.69 -8.20
CA ALA A 54 15.02 0.60 -8.00
C ALA A 54 13.60 1.13 -7.71
N LEU A 55 13.49 2.40 -7.33
CA LEU A 55 12.23 3.14 -7.15
C LEU A 55 12.37 4.51 -7.81
N THR A 56 11.26 5.04 -8.32
CA THR A 56 11.16 6.39 -8.89
C THR A 56 10.83 7.38 -7.78
N ALA A 57 11.61 8.46 -7.72
CA ALA A 57 11.39 9.59 -6.82
C ALA A 57 10.55 10.66 -7.52
N HIS A 58 9.44 11.06 -6.90
CA HIS A 58 8.69 12.25 -7.29
C HIS A 58 8.89 13.33 -6.24
N ARG A 59 9.32 14.52 -6.66
CA ARG A 59 9.54 15.65 -5.75
C ARG A 59 8.39 16.62 -5.89
N PHE A 60 7.69 16.86 -4.78
CA PHE A 60 6.60 17.82 -4.71
C PHE A 60 6.69 18.59 -3.40
N ASP A 61 6.64 19.92 -3.48
CA ASP A 61 6.70 20.82 -2.32
C ASP A 61 7.90 20.54 -1.38
N GLY A 62 9.09 20.35 -1.96
CA GLY A 62 10.32 20.06 -1.22
C GLY A 62 10.38 18.66 -0.58
N ARG A 63 9.34 17.83 -0.74
CA ARG A 63 9.26 16.46 -0.21
C ARG A 63 9.44 15.42 -1.30
N VAL A 64 9.92 14.24 -0.91
CA VAL A 64 10.10 13.09 -1.81
C VAL A 64 8.98 12.10 -1.58
N TYR A 65 8.35 11.70 -2.67
CA TYR A 65 7.35 10.67 -2.73
C TYR A 65 7.84 9.53 -3.63
N VAL A 66 7.35 8.32 -3.35
CA VAL A 66 7.65 7.10 -4.11
C VAL A 66 6.36 6.51 -4.65
N SER A 67 6.43 5.91 -5.84
CA SER A 67 5.26 5.26 -6.44
C SER A 67 4.87 4.03 -5.63
N ARG A 68 3.60 3.97 -5.22
CA ARG A 68 3.03 2.79 -4.56
C ARG A 68 3.18 1.54 -5.43
N ARG A 69 2.91 1.67 -6.73
CA ARG A 69 2.96 0.55 -7.68
C ARG A 69 4.36 -0.05 -7.78
N GLU A 70 5.36 0.80 -7.94
CA GLU A 70 6.76 0.35 -7.99
C GLU A 70 7.23 -0.25 -6.66
N LEU A 71 6.74 0.28 -5.55
CA LEU A 71 7.01 -0.28 -4.22
C LEU A 71 6.46 -1.70 -4.09
N ASP A 72 5.20 -1.92 -4.49
CA ASP A 72 4.58 -3.26 -4.49
C ASP A 72 5.25 -4.22 -5.49
N GLU A 73 5.70 -3.74 -6.63
CA GLU A 73 6.54 -4.52 -7.55
C GLU A 73 7.90 -4.87 -6.93
N ALA A 74 8.54 -3.94 -6.22
CA ALA A 74 9.82 -4.18 -5.56
C ALA A 74 9.71 -5.23 -4.44
N ILE A 75 8.59 -5.26 -3.72
CA ILE A 75 8.28 -6.33 -2.74
C ILE A 75 8.20 -7.68 -3.45
N ARG A 76 7.43 -7.76 -4.55
CA ARG A 76 7.25 -9.02 -5.30
C ARG A 76 8.55 -9.56 -5.91
N ARG A 77 9.49 -8.69 -6.25
CA ARG A 77 10.80 -9.06 -6.84
C ARG A 77 11.84 -9.45 -5.78
N ALA A 78 11.64 -9.09 -4.51
CA ALA A 78 12.57 -9.49 -3.45
C ALA A 78 12.43 -11.00 -3.20
N PRO A 79 13.53 -11.78 -3.19
CA PRO A 79 13.45 -13.17 -2.78
C PRO A 79 12.99 -13.23 -1.32
N ALA A 80 12.05 -14.14 -1.02
CA ALA A 80 11.74 -14.49 0.37
C ALA A 80 13.04 -15.02 0.99
N ALA A 81 13.60 -14.25 1.93
CA ALA A 81 14.78 -14.62 2.70
C ALA A 81 14.42 -15.69 3.74
#